data_AF-A0A1V4RBF3-F1
#
_entry.id   AF-A0A1V4RBF3-F1
#
_cell.length_a   1.000
_cell.length_b   1.000
_cell.length_c   1.000
_cell.angle_alpha   90.00
_cell.angle_beta   90.00
_cell.angle_gamma   90.00
#
_symmetry.space_group_name_H-M   'P 1'
#
loop_
_entity.id
_entity.type
_entity.pdbx_description
1 polymer ?
#
loop_
_entity_poly.entity_id
_entity_poly.type
_entity_poly.pdbx_seq_one_letter_code
_entity_poly.pdbx_strand_id
1 'polypeptide(L)'
;IIGRSDRLVTIFTVASLLSYDFSFSQIRHQHKLHLLTVFFTILAALSKDTGVFYALVLPGWSVLARGISLKETIISHKKLWLELTALGILFVLLRYLAGFSASIDAGQLNLGLNYFYGLSAFIMSGFPFPVEWIPDPVVVCVLAIATTGAVIFCKKSPGSSRFGAFAFSIFIFPFPFYWFQHTVLWGFWIWISLAFAGFANLVFKKFISRAGVTLQILFFFVITAIYSATAVWSAGIARTSCVPMFRIQEAVSSVTSVEDGPVYSEEFLFAALSGSFSDNEDFSQEEYQKIRTYIIELIQVETGNPAATIE
;
A
#
# COMPACT_ATOMS: atom_id res chain seq x y z
N ILE A 1 2.10 6.43 14.94
CA ILE A 1 0.86 5.67 14.51
C ILE A 1 0.58 5.71 12.99
N ILE A 2 1.24 6.59 12.24
CA ILE A 2 0.86 7.05 10.90
C ILE A 2 0.89 5.95 9.80
N GLY A 3 1.57 4.81 10.01
CA GLY A 3 1.68 3.72 9.02
C GLY A 3 0.69 2.54 9.13
N ARG A 4 0.04 2.35 10.30
CA ARG A 4 -0.84 1.19 10.53
C ARG A 4 -2.21 1.38 9.86
N SER A 5 -2.68 2.61 9.77
CA SER A 5 -3.91 3.00 9.06
C SER A 5 -3.78 2.81 7.54
N ASP A 6 -2.61 3.07 6.96
CA ASP A 6 -2.39 2.97 5.50
C ASP A 6 -2.56 1.56 4.95
N ARG A 7 -2.14 0.55 5.72
CA ARG A 7 -2.32 -0.86 5.36
C ARG A 7 -3.80 -1.23 5.35
N LEU A 8 -4.54 -0.85 6.38
CA LEU A 8 -5.97 -1.15 6.51
C LEU A 8 -6.78 -0.48 5.41
N VAL A 9 -6.53 0.81 5.14
CA VAL A 9 -7.15 1.54 4.03
C VAL A 9 -6.92 0.80 2.72
N THR A 10 -5.70 0.38 2.46
CA THR A 10 -5.36 -0.32 1.21
C THR A 10 -6.09 -1.66 1.10
N ILE A 11 -6.07 -2.48 2.16
CA ILE A 11 -6.77 -3.78 2.17
C ILE A 11 -8.26 -3.58 1.88
N PHE A 12 -8.89 -2.63 2.56
CA PHE A 12 -10.31 -2.36 2.39
C PHE A 12 -10.64 -1.73 1.03
N THR A 13 -9.78 -0.87 0.49
CA THR A 13 -9.93 -0.33 -0.87
C THR A 13 -9.83 -1.43 -1.93
N VAL A 14 -8.86 -2.35 -1.82
CA VAL A 14 -8.73 -3.49 -2.74
C VAL A 14 -9.92 -4.45 -2.60
N ALA A 15 -10.37 -4.72 -1.37
CA ALA A 15 -11.56 -5.55 -1.13
C ALA A 15 -12.84 -4.93 -1.70
N SER A 16 -12.98 -3.60 -1.61
CA SER A 16 -14.06 -2.83 -2.23
C SER A 16 -14.03 -2.97 -3.76
N LEU A 17 -12.85 -2.78 -4.37
CA LEU A 17 -12.63 -2.94 -5.81
C LEU A 17 -12.91 -4.38 -6.28
N LEU A 18 -12.45 -5.40 -5.54
CA LEU A 18 -12.67 -6.81 -5.87
C LEU A 18 -14.15 -7.19 -5.78
N SER A 19 -14.84 -6.75 -4.73
CA SER A 19 -16.29 -6.97 -4.59
C SER A 19 -17.06 -6.31 -5.74
N TYR A 20 -16.60 -5.13 -6.17
CA TYR A 20 -17.17 -4.40 -7.29
C TYR A 20 -16.91 -5.13 -8.63
N ASP A 21 -15.70 -5.65 -8.85
CA ASP A 21 -15.38 -6.45 -10.04
C ASP A 21 -16.24 -7.72 -10.13
N PHE A 22 -16.38 -8.45 -9.01
CA PHE A 22 -17.23 -9.64 -8.96
C PHE A 22 -18.70 -9.34 -9.24
N SER A 23 -19.18 -8.14 -8.88
CA SER A 23 -20.55 -7.73 -9.15
C SER A 23 -20.89 -7.75 -10.65
N PHE A 24 -19.89 -7.62 -11.53
CA PHE A 24 -20.08 -7.67 -12.97
C PHE A 24 -20.35 -9.09 -13.49
N SER A 25 -19.82 -10.10 -12.82
CA SER A 25 -19.94 -11.51 -13.24
C SER A 25 -21.12 -12.23 -12.61
N GLN A 26 -21.54 -11.82 -11.40
CA GLN A 26 -22.57 -12.50 -10.63
C GLN A 26 -23.87 -11.69 -10.52
N ILE A 27 -24.62 -11.61 -11.62
CA ILE A 27 -25.89 -10.84 -11.71
C ILE A 27 -26.86 -11.19 -10.57
N ARG A 28 -26.98 -12.48 -10.22
CA ARG A 28 -27.87 -12.97 -9.14
C ARG A 28 -27.49 -12.43 -7.75
N HIS A 29 -26.22 -12.10 -7.53
CA HIS A 29 -25.69 -11.61 -6.25
C HIS A 29 -25.23 -10.16 -6.32
N GLN A 30 -25.53 -9.45 -7.41
CA GLN A 30 -25.03 -8.11 -7.67
C GLN A 30 -25.36 -7.14 -6.53
N HIS A 31 -26.57 -7.19 -5.96
CA HIS A 31 -26.92 -6.31 -4.84
C HIS A 31 -26.10 -6.59 -3.58
N LYS A 32 -25.85 -7.86 -3.24
CA LYS A 32 -25.03 -8.24 -2.08
C LYS A 32 -23.57 -7.80 -2.27
N LEU A 33 -23.05 -7.94 -3.49
CA LEU A 33 -21.69 -7.52 -3.84
C LEU A 33 -21.55 -5.99 -3.82
N HIS A 34 -22.56 -5.24 -4.26
CA HIS A 34 -22.59 -3.78 -4.10
C HIS A 34 -22.60 -3.37 -2.62
N LEU A 35 -23.39 -4.03 -1.77
CA LEU A 35 -23.39 -3.77 -0.34
C LEU A 35 -22.03 -4.07 0.30
N LEU A 36 -21.34 -5.14 -0.14
CA LEU A 36 -19.97 -5.44 0.28
C LEU A 36 -18.99 -4.34 -0.18
N THR A 37 -19.11 -3.85 -1.41
CA THR A 37 -18.30 -2.71 -1.91
C THR A 37 -18.50 -1.47 -1.02
N VAL A 38 -19.74 -1.13 -0.67
CA VAL A 38 -20.03 -0.01 0.23
C VAL A 38 -19.45 -0.27 1.62
N PHE A 39 -19.67 -1.46 2.17
CA PHE A 39 -19.15 -1.86 3.48
C PHE A 39 -17.62 -1.73 3.57
N PHE A 40 -16.88 -2.27 2.60
CA PHE A 40 -15.43 -2.12 2.58
C PHE A 40 -14.98 -0.68 2.36
N THR A 41 -15.72 0.11 1.59
CA THR A 41 -15.44 1.55 1.47
C THR A 41 -15.63 2.28 2.81
N ILE A 42 -16.63 1.91 3.61
CA ILE A 42 -16.82 2.43 4.98
C ILE A 42 -15.61 2.07 5.85
N LEU A 43 -15.17 0.81 5.81
CA LEU A 43 -14.01 0.38 6.59
C LEU A 43 -12.73 1.11 6.16
N ALA A 44 -12.55 1.37 4.87
CA ALA A 44 -11.44 2.18 4.37
C ALA A 44 -11.51 3.61 4.91
N ALA A 45 -12.69 4.23 4.87
CA ALA A 45 -12.95 5.59 5.39
C ALA A 45 -12.71 5.72 6.90
N LEU A 46 -13.13 4.72 7.67
CA LEU A 46 -12.89 4.66 9.12
C LEU A 46 -11.41 4.42 9.46
N SER A 47 -10.66 3.79 8.55
CA SER A 47 -9.23 3.53 8.74
C SER A 47 -8.37 4.77 8.47
N LYS A 48 -8.73 5.56 7.44
CA LYS A 48 -8.10 6.86 7.14
C LYS A 48 -9.04 7.68 6.27
N ASP A 49 -8.96 9.01 6.41
CA ASP A 49 -9.80 9.95 5.68
C ASP A 49 -9.67 9.83 4.15
N THR A 50 -8.49 9.44 3.67
CA THR A 50 -8.25 9.19 2.24
C THR A 50 -9.08 8.02 1.71
N GLY A 51 -9.53 7.13 2.59
CA GLY A 51 -10.39 5.96 2.34
C GLY A 51 -11.61 6.25 1.47
N VAL A 52 -12.34 7.34 1.76
CA VAL A 52 -13.56 7.74 1.02
C VAL A 52 -13.25 8.09 -0.43
N PHE A 53 -12.12 8.76 -0.69
CA PHE A 53 -11.76 9.22 -2.03
C PHE A 53 -11.44 8.07 -2.99
N TYR A 54 -11.01 6.92 -2.47
CA TYR A 54 -10.78 5.72 -3.28
C TYR A 54 -12.05 5.19 -3.95
N ALA A 55 -13.24 5.46 -3.37
CA ALA A 55 -14.52 5.11 -3.98
C ALA A 55 -14.71 5.77 -5.35
N LEU A 56 -14.10 6.94 -5.58
CA LEU A 56 -14.15 7.68 -6.84
C LEU A 56 -13.39 6.97 -7.97
N VAL A 57 -12.57 5.96 -7.65
CA VAL A 57 -11.78 5.22 -8.64
C VAL A 57 -12.51 3.96 -9.12
N LEU A 58 -13.52 3.48 -8.38
CA LEU A 58 -14.39 2.37 -8.79
C LEU A 58 -15.04 2.58 -10.18
N PRO A 59 -15.56 3.77 -10.56
CA PRO A 59 -16.11 3.98 -11.90
C PRO A 59 -15.05 3.77 -13.00
N GLY A 60 -13.81 4.20 -12.73
CA GLY A 60 -12.69 4.03 -13.67
C GLY A 60 -12.43 2.56 -13.99
N TRP A 61 -12.54 1.67 -13.00
CA TRP A 61 -12.43 0.23 -13.23
C TRP A 61 -13.55 -0.30 -14.13
N SER A 62 -14.80 0.11 -13.89
CA SER A 62 -15.93 -0.32 -14.72
C SER A 62 -15.77 0.06 -16.19
N VAL A 63 -15.29 1.29 -16.45
CA VAL A 63 -14.99 1.77 -17.80
C VAL A 63 -13.94 0.87 -18.47
N LEU A 64 -12.88 0.51 -17.73
CA LEU A 64 -11.79 -0.31 -18.25
C LEU A 64 -12.17 -1.79 -18.42
N ALA A 65 -12.82 -2.38 -17.42
CA ALA A 65 -13.16 -3.79 -17.37
C ALA A 65 -14.25 -4.14 -18.38
N ARG A 66 -15.30 -3.31 -18.45
CA ARG A 66 -16.48 -3.56 -19.31
C ARG A 66 -16.42 -2.84 -20.65
N GLY A 67 -15.50 -1.88 -20.82
CA GLY A 67 -15.41 -1.08 -22.05
C GLY A 67 -16.63 -0.17 -22.27
N ILE A 68 -17.34 0.18 -21.20
CA ILE A 68 -18.53 1.04 -21.24
C ILE A 68 -18.15 2.48 -20.89
N SER A 69 -18.96 3.45 -21.32
CA SER A 69 -18.74 4.86 -20.98
C SER A 69 -18.94 5.13 -19.48
N LEU A 70 -18.35 6.22 -18.98
CA LEU A 70 -18.55 6.66 -17.59
C LEU A 70 -20.03 6.93 -17.31
N LYS A 71 -20.75 7.52 -18.28
CA LYS A 71 -22.19 7.77 -18.19
C LYS A 71 -22.98 6.47 -18.02
N GLU A 72 -22.68 5.45 -18.84
CA GLU A 72 -23.32 4.14 -18.73
C GLU A 72 -22.98 3.43 -17.42
N THR A 73 -21.76 3.58 -16.90
CA THR A 73 -21.37 3.08 -15.58
C THR A 73 -22.20 3.71 -14.46
N ILE A 74 -22.41 5.03 -14.52
CA ILE A 74 -23.22 5.75 -13.53
C ILE A 74 -24.68 5.30 -13.58
N ILE A 75 -25.24 5.18 -14.79
CA ILE A 75 -26.64 4.77 -14.98
C ILE A 75 -26.85 3.32 -14.53
N SER A 76 -25.97 2.40 -14.94
CA SER A 76 -26.11 0.97 -14.66
C SER A 76 -25.99 0.63 -13.17
N HIS A 77 -25.19 1.38 -12.40
CA HIS A 77 -24.99 1.15 -10.96
C HIS A 77 -25.49 2.31 -10.10
N LYS A 78 -26.55 3.02 -10.53
CA LYS A 78 -27.06 4.24 -9.87
C LYS A 78 -27.24 4.12 -8.35
N LYS A 79 -27.75 2.98 -7.87
CA LYS A 79 -27.96 2.73 -6.43
C LYS A 79 -26.64 2.71 -5.65
N LEU A 80 -25.62 2.02 -6.17
CA LEU A 80 -24.28 1.99 -5.56
C LEU A 80 -23.69 3.40 -5.48
N TRP A 81 -23.81 4.19 -6.55
CA TRP A 81 -23.29 5.56 -6.56
C TRP A 81 -24.00 6.45 -5.56
N LEU A 82 -25.33 6.34 -5.45
CA LEU A 82 -26.10 7.09 -4.47
C LEU A 82 -25.69 6.72 -3.03
N GLU A 83 -25.47 5.43 -2.76
CA GLU A 83 -24.97 4.95 -1.46
C GLU A 83 -23.55 5.47 -1.15
N LEU A 84 -22.63 5.45 -2.12
CA LEU A 84 -21.28 5.99 -1.97
C LEU A 84 -21.26 7.51 -1.79
N THR A 85 -22.11 8.25 -2.52
CA THR A 85 -22.24 9.71 -2.36
C THR A 85 -22.84 10.05 -1.01
N ALA A 86 -23.88 9.35 -0.58
CA ALA A 86 -24.47 9.55 0.74
C ALA A 86 -23.46 9.26 1.85
N LEU A 87 -22.64 8.22 1.69
CA LEU A 87 -21.54 7.92 2.61
C LEU A 87 -20.51 9.05 2.65
N GLY A 88 -20.09 9.57 1.49
CA GLY A 88 -19.14 10.68 1.43
C GLY A 88 -19.67 11.94 2.12
N ILE A 89 -20.94 12.28 1.90
CA ILE A 89 -21.60 13.42 2.57
C ILE A 89 -21.68 13.17 4.07
N LEU A 90 -22.13 11.99 4.50
CA LEU A 90 -22.22 11.64 5.92
C LEU A 90 -20.85 11.72 6.61
N PHE A 91 -19.80 11.23 5.95
CA PHE A 91 -18.43 11.31 6.45
C PHE A 91 -17.98 12.76 6.66
N VAL A 92 -18.19 13.63 5.67
CA VAL A 92 -17.86 15.06 5.76
C VAL A 92 -18.66 15.75 6.88
N LEU A 93 -19.96 15.45 6.99
CA LEU A 93 -20.82 16.01 8.03
C LEU A 93 -20.40 15.56 9.43
N LEU A 94 -20.11 14.26 9.62
CA LEU A 94 -19.65 13.73 10.90
C LEU A 94 -18.30 14.33 11.30
N ARG A 95 -17.38 14.52 10.35
CA ARG A 95 -16.11 15.22 10.62
C ARG A 95 -16.31 16.66 11.04
N TYR A 96 -17.17 17.39 10.32
CA TYR A 96 -17.50 18.77 10.63
C TYR A 96 -18.10 18.88 12.04
N LEU A 97 -19.06 18.00 12.39
CA LEU A 97 -19.69 17.96 13.71
C LEU A 97 -18.71 17.56 14.83
N ALA A 98 -17.75 16.69 14.55
CA ALA A 98 -16.72 16.29 15.50
C ALA A 98 -15.63 17.37 15.71
N GLY A 99 -15.72 18.52 15.02
CA GLY A 99 -14.76 19.61 15.17
C GLY A 99 -13.39 19.33 14.56
N PHE A 100 -13.26 18.25 13.77
CA PHE A 100 -12.04 18.00 13.01
C PHE A 100 -11.98 19.02 11.87
N SER A 101 -11.17 20.07 12.03
CA SER A 101 -10.77 20.87 10.89
C SER A 101 -10.01 19.97 9.92
N ALA A 102 -10.27 20.12 8.62
CA ALA A 102 -9.33 19.63 7.61
C ALA A 102 -8.09 20.51 7.74
N SER A 103 -7.23 20.20 8.72
CA SER A 103 -5.98 20.93 8.94
C SER A 103 -5.17 20.81 7.65
N ILE A 104 -4.98 21.94 6.99
CA ILE A 104 -4.13 22.09 5.80
C ILE A 104 -2.65 21.92 6.18
N ASP A 105 -2.34 21.74 7.47
CA ASP A 105 -1.04 21.26 8.00
C ASP A 105 -0.76 19.78 7.66
N ALA A 106 -1.37 19.27 6.59
CA ALA A 106 -0.72 18.23 5.82
C ALA A 106 0.62 18.85 5.37
N GLY A 107 1.77 18.33 5.83
CA GLY A 107 3.09 18.84 5.42
C GLY A 107 3.30 18.90 3.90
N GLN A 108 4.51 19.11 3.39
CA GLN A 108 4.63 19.22 1.93
C GLN A 108 4.29 17.89 1.23
N LEU A 109 3.30 17.91 0.34
CA LEU A 109 3.02 16.80 -0.55
C LEU A 109 4.31 16.51 -1.33
N ASN A 110 4.86 15.31 -1.23
CA ASN A 110 5.97 14.89 -2.07
C ASN A 110 5.48 14.77 -3.52
N LEU A 111 5.63 15.86 -4.27
CA LEU A 111 5.29 16.01 -5.68
C LEU A 111 6.57 16.20 -6.50
N GLY A 112 6.45 16.14 -7.82
CA GLY A 112 7.58 16.36 -8.74
C GLY A 112 8.65 15.28 -8.63
N LEU A 113 9.93 15.63 -8.72
CA LEU A 113 11.03 14.64 -8.77
C LEU A 113 11.13 13.79 -7.49
N ASN A 114 10.84 14.35 -6.31
CA ASN A 114 10.89 13.61 -5.04
C ASN A 114 9.89 12.44 -5.01
N TYR A 115 8.72 12.62 -5.65
CA TYR A 115 7.76 11.53 -5.84
C TYR A 115 8.34 10.41 -6.71
N PHE A 116 9.04 10.78 -7.79
CA PHE A 116 9.64 9.81 -8.71
C PHE A 116 10.78 9.05 -8.03
N TYR A 117 11.65 9.74 -7.29
CA TYR A 117 12.72 9.10 -6.52
C TYR A 117 12.17 8.15 -5.46
N GLY A 118 11.13 8.58 -4.73
CA GLY A 118 10.39 7.72 -3.82
C GLY A 118 9.89 6.49 -4.55
N LEU A 119 8.93 6.63 -5.46
CA LEU A 119 8.32 5.50 -6.17
C LEU A 119 9.34 4.52 -6.77
N SER A 120 10.46 5.03 -7.28
CA SER A 120 11.55 4.18 -7.76
C SER A 120 12.26 3.40 -6.69
N ALA A 121 12.59 3.99 -5.55
CA ALA A 121 13.14 3.26 -4.41
C ALA A 121 12.19 2.12 -3.96
N PHE A 122 10.88 2.33 -4.05
CA PHE A 122 9.88 1.30 -3.76
C PHE A 122 9.88 0.16 -4.77
N ILE A 123 9.89 0.50 -6.06
CA ILE A 123 9.95 -0.49 -7.13
C ILE A 123 11.26 -1.27 -7.02
N MET A 124 12.38 -0.59 -6.81
CA MET A 124 13.73 -1.16 -6.71
C MET A 124 13.89 -2.08 -5.49
N SER A 125 13.34 -1.72 -4.34
CA SER A 125 13.37 -2.62 -3.16
C SER A 125 12.55 -3.90 -3.35
N GLY A 126 11.71 -3.95 -4.39
CA GLY A 126 11.06 -5.17 -4.85
C GLY A 126 11.89 -6.03 -5.81
N PHE A 127 13.10 -5.63 -6.20
CA PHE A 127 13.95 -6.43 -7.10
C PHE A 127 15.22 -6.92 -6.39
N PRO A 128 15.68 -8.16 -6.66
CA PRO A 128 16.89 -8.71 -6.07
C PRO A 128 18.17 -8.28 -6.81
N PHE A 129 18.19 -7.08 -7.40
CA PHE A 129 19.32 -6.60 -8.19
C PHE A 129 20.21 -5.63 -7.38
N PRO A 130 21.54 -5.69 -7.54
CA PRO A 130 22.44 -4.70 -6.96
C PRO A 130 22.10 -3.30 -7.47
N VAL A 131 22.16 -2.29 -6.60
CA VAL A 131 21.82 -0.89 -6.92
C VAL A 131 22.61 -0.36 -8.12
N GLU A 132 23.84 -0.85 -8.29
CA GLU A 132 24.77 -0.48 -9.37
C GLU A 132 24.28 -0.87 -10.78
N TRP A 133 23.38 -1.85 -10.88
CA TRP A 133 22.85 -2.32 -12.17
C TRP A 133 21.53 -1.64 -12.53
N ILE A 134 21.08 -0.71 -11.69
CA ILE A 134 19.76 -0.11 -11.80
C ILE A 134 19.88 1.20 -12.59
N PRO A 135 19.04 1.40 -13.63
CA PRO A 135 18.95 2.68 -14.34
C PRO A 135 18.66 3.84 -13.37
N ASP A 136 18.88 5.07 -13.83
CA ASP A 136 18.48 6.27 -13.10
C ASP A 136 17.06 6.12 -12.48
N PRO A 137 16.85 6.49 -11.20
CA PRO A 137 15.57 6.29 -10.54
C PRO A 137 14.40 6.86 -11.34
N VAL A 138 14.54 8.00 -12.01
CA VAL A 138 13.45 8.56 -12.83
C VAL A 138 13.08 7.60 -13.97
N VAL A 139 14.07 6.95 -14.59
CA VAL A 139 13.86 5.94 -15.64
C VAL A 139 13.09 4.73 -15.09
N VAL A 140 13.43 4.24 -13.89
CA VAL A 140 12.71 3.12 -13.26
C VAL A 140 11.23 3.46 -13.04
N CYS A 141 10.94 4.66 -12.51
CA CYS A 141 9.57 5.14 -12.31
C CYS A 141 8.81 5.23 -13.64
N VAL A 142 9.41 5.85 -14.66
CA VAL A 142 8.80 6.02 -15.98
C VAL A 142 8.51 4.66 -16.62
N LEU A 143 9.45 3.72 -16.55
CA LEU A 143 9.25 2.37 -17.05
C LEU A 143 8.12 1.65 -16.31
N ALA A 144 8.02 1.79 -14.98
CA ALA A 144 6.97 1.18 -14.20
C ALA A 144 5.58 1.78 -14.51
N ILE A 145 5.48 3.11 -14.62
CA ILE A 145 4.24 3.79 -15.02
C ILE A 145 3.84 3.38 -16.44
N ALA A 146 4.79 3.41 -17.39
CA ALA A 146 4.55 3.02 -18.78
C ALA A 146 4.10 1.56 -18.88
N THR A 147 4.75 0.66 -18.16
CA THR A 147 4.40 -0.78 -18.13
C THR A 147 3.03 -0.99 -17.51
N THR A 148 2.74 -0.33 -16.37
CA THR A 148 1.45 -0.41 -15.69
C THR A 148 0.33 0.10 -16.59
N GLY A 149 0.52 1.28 -17.21
CA GLY A 149 -0.41 1.85 -18.18
C GLY A 149 -0.62 0.93 -19.38
N ALA A 150 0.46 0.42 -19.96
CA ALA A 150 0.38 -0.53 -21.07
C ALA A 150 -0.44 -1.78 -20.68
N VAL A 151 -0.23 -2.34 -19.49
CA VAL A 151 -1.01 -3.49 -19.01
C VAL A 151 -2.49 -3.12 -18.85
N ILE A 152 -2.82 -1.98 -18.22
CA ILE A 152 -4.21 -1.53 -17.98
C ILE A 152 -4.98 -1.36 -19.29
N PHE A 153 -4.38 -0.63 -20.25
CA PHE A 153 -5.06 -0.20 -21.47
C PHE A 153 -4.95 -1.22 -22.61
N CYS A 154 -3.98 -2.14 -22.59
CA CYS A 154 -3.89 -3.19 -23.58
C CYS A 154 -5.01 -4.23 -23.38
N LYS A 155 -6.02 -4.20 -24.25
CA LYS A 155 -7.14 -5.15 -24.22
C LYS A 155 -6.73 -6.61 -24.43
N LYS A 156 -5.53 -6.87 -25.00
CA LYS A 156 -4.97 -8.22 -25.16
C LYS A 156 -4.41 -8.78 -23.85
N SER A 157 -4.18 -7.94 -22.83
CA SER A 157 -3.74 -8.37 -21.51
C SER A 157 -4.86 -9.11 -20.78
N PRO A 158 -4.56 -10.14 -19.97
CA PRO A 158 -5.55 -10.84 -19.16
C PRO A 158 -6.30 -9.88 -18.24
N GLY A 159 -7.60 -10.10 -18.06
CA GLY A 159 -8.42 -9.31 -17.15
C GLY A 159 -7.83 -9.22 -15.72
N SER A 160 -7.25 -10.31 -15.22
CA SER A 160 -6.59 -10.35 -13.91
C SER A 160 -5.33 -9.46 -13.83
N SER A 161 -4.52 -9.41 -14.90
CA SER A 161 -3.35 -8.54 -14.98
C SER A 161 -3.77 -7.07 -15.08
N ARG A 162 -4.84 -6.79 -15.84
CA ARG A 162 -5.45 -5.45 -15.95
C ARG A 162 -6.01 -4.98 -14.61
N PHE A 163 -6.71 -5.87 -13.90
CA PHE A 163 -7.24 -5.61 -12.55
C PHE A 163 -6.12 -5.31 -11.57
N GLY A 164 -5.10 -6.17 -11.54
CA GLY A 164 -3.93 -5.95 -10.70
C GLY A 164 -3.27 -4.60 -10.99
N ALA A 165 -3.00 -4.29 -12.25
CA ALA A 165 -2.34 -3.03 -12.64
C ALA A 165 -3.19 -1.79 -12.29
N PHE A 166 -4.51 -1.89 -12.41
CA PHE A 166 -5.42 -0.85 -11.97
C PHE A 166 -5.40 -0.69 -10.45
N ALA A 167 -5.49 -1.79 -9.68
CA ALA A 167 -5.39 -1.77 -8.23
C ALA A 167 -4.05 -1.19 -7.73
N PHE A 168 -2.96 -1.49 -8.44
CA PHE A 168 -1.64 -0.90 -8.17
C PHE A 168 -1.60 0.60 -8.42
N SER A 169 -2.25 1.07 -9.48
CA SER A 169 -2.37 2.51 -9.75
C SER A 169 -3.14 3.22 -8.63
N ILE A 170 -4.22 2.60 -8.12
CA ILE A 170 -4.94 3.11 -6.95
C ILE A 170 -4.03 3.21 -5.73
N PHE A 171 -3.09 2.29 -5.57
CA PHE A 171 -2.17 2.29 -4.44
C PHE A 171 -1.08 3.37 -4.51
N ILE A 172 -0.73 3.83 -5.71
CA ILE A 172 0.38 4.77 -5.91
C ILE A 172 -0.11 6.20 -6.11
N PHE A 173 -1.19 6.40 -6.87
CA PHE A 173 -1.62 7.73 -7.32
C PHE A 173 -2.10 8.70 -6.22
N PRO A 174 -2.80 8.26 -5.16
CA PRO A 174 -3.33 9.13 -4.12
C PRO A 174 -2.51 9.12 -2.83
N PHE A 175 -1.36 8.42 -2.79
CA PHE A 175 -0.39 8.60 -1.72
C PHE A 175 0.60 9.70 -2.14
N PRO A 176 0.41 10.96 -1.71
CA PRO A 176 1.58 11.79 -1.49
C PRO A 176 2.42 11.01 -0.49
N PHE A 177 3.56 10.52 -0.93
CA PHE A 177 4.47 9.71 -0.12
C PHE A 177 5.01 10.58 1.02
N TYR A 178 4.20 10.84 2.05
CA TYR A 178 4.66 11.54 3.24
C TYR A 178 5.74 10.74 3.95
N TRP A 179 5.65 9.41 3.85
CA TRP A 179 6.58 8.49 4.48
C TRP A 179 6.81 7.29 3.56
N PHE A 180 8.06 7.11 3.15
CA PHE A 180 8.51 5.86 2.57
C PHE A 180 8.64 4.82 3.66
N GLN A 181 7.53 4.20 4.05
CA GLN A 181 7.61 3.04 4.91
C GLN A 181 7.72 1.80 4.01
N HIS A 182 8.77 1.00 4.21
CA HIS A 182 8.92 -0.33 3.60
C HIS A 182 7.70 -1.24 3.81
N THR A 183 6.81 -0.86 4.73
CA THR A 183 5.48 -1.43 5.00
C THR A 183 4.49 -1.36 3.84
N VAL A 184 4.82 -0.69 2.73
CA VAL A 184 4.01 -0.51 1.51
C VAL A 184 4.34 -1.61 0.48
N LEU A 185 5.45 -2.33 0.64
CA LEU A 185 5.98 -3.28 -0.38
C LEU A 185 5.00 -4.40 -0.73
N TRP A 186 4.17 -4.81 0.21
CA TRP A 186 3.17 -5.85 0.00
C TRP A 186 2.16 -5.51 -1.12
N GLY A 187 1.77 -4.24 -1.29
CA GLY A 187 0.84 -3.83 -2.36
C GLY A 187 1.42 -4.04 -3.75
N PHE A 188 2.70 -3.72 -3.92
CA PHE A 188 3.46 -4.01 -5.15
C PHE A 188 3.68 -5.49 -5.36
N TRP A 189 4.01 -6.24 -4.30
CA TRP A 189 4.16 -7.67 -4.38
C TRP A 189 2.85 -8.39 -4.74
N ILE A 190 1.70 -7.92 -4.25
CA ILE A 190 0.39 -8.41 -4.69
C ILE A 190 0.18 -8.13 -6.18
N TRP A 191 0.56 -6.94 -6.66
CA TRP A 191 0.47 -6.62 -8.09
C TRP A 191 1.35 -7.52 -8.95
N ILE A 192 2.66 -7.61 -8.64
CA ILE A 192 3.60 -8.50 -9.35
C ILE A 192 3.04 -9.92 -9.35
N SER A 193 2.52 -10.39 -8.20
CA SER A 193 1.96 -11.71 -8.06
C SER A 193 0.74 -11.92 -8.96
N LEU A 194 -0.19 -10.96 -9.04
CA LEU A 194 -1.36 -11.05 -9.92
C LEU A 194 -1.00 -10.94 -11.39
N ALA A 195 -0.03 -10.09 -11.74
CA ALA A 195 0.48 -9.93 -13.09
C ALA A 195 1.17 -11.21 -13.56
N PHE A 196 2.05 -11.78 -12.73
CA PHE A 196 2.75 -13.03 -13.00
C PHE A 196 1.78 -14.22 -13.08
N ALA A 197 0.77 -14.29 -12.20
CA ALA A 197 -0.28 -15.31 -12.27
C ALA A 197 -1.09 -15.21 -13.58
N GLY A 198 -1.43 -13.99 -14.02
CA GLY A 198 -2.09 -13.76 -15.29
C GLY A 198 -1.23 -14.17 -16.49
N PHE A 199 0.06 -13.84 -16.47
CA PHE A 199 1.01 -14.24 -17.51
C PHE A 199 1.24 -15.76 -17.53
N ALA A 200 1.44 -16.37 -16.36
CA ALA A 200 1.60 -17.81 -16.21
C ALA A 200 0.36 -18.55 -16.74
N ASN A 201 -0.85 -18.05 -16.44
CA ASN A 201 -2.09 -18.63 -16.98
C ASN A 201 -2.17 -18.53 -18.51
N LEU A 202 -1.72 -17.42 -19.11
CA LEU A 202 -1.62 -17.29 -20.57
C LEU A 202 -0.64 -18.28 -21.18
N VAL A 203 0.57 -18.35 -20.63
CA VAL A 203 1.61 -19.28 -21.09
C VAL A 203 1.12 -20.72 -20.96
N PHE A 204 0.48 -21.03 -19.83
CA PHE A 204 -0.10 -22.34 -19.59
C PHE A 204 -1.14 -22.67 -20.65
N LYS A 205 -2.16 -21.81 -20.84
CA LYS A 205 -3.22 -22.05 -21.82
C LYS A 205 -2.71 -22.14 -23.26
N LYS A 206 -1.74 -21.31 -23.64
CA LYS A 206 -1.27 -21.20 -25.03
C LYS A 206 -0.27 -22.28 -25.42
N PHE A 207 0.61 -22.69 -24.51
CA PHE A 207 1.74 -23.55 -24.84
C PHE A 207 1.78 -24.85 -24.03
N ILE A 208 1.41 -24.82 -22.74
CA ILE A 208 1.62 -25.97 -21.83
C ILE A 208 0.37 -26.86 -21.71
N SER A 209 -0.83 -26.32 -21.90
CA SER A 209 -2.11 -27.04 -21.73
C SER A 209 -2.27 -28.21 -22.71
N ARG A 210 -1.60 -28.13 -23.86
CA ARG A 210 -1.56 -29.16 -24.89
C ARG A 210 -0.34 -30.08 -24.78
N ALA A 211 0.57 -29.79 -23.86
CA ALA A 211 1.74 -30.61 -23.62
C ALA A 211 1.43 -31.77 -22.65
N GLY A 212 2.32 -32.76 -22.61
CA GLY A 212 2.22 -33.90 -21.70
C GLY A 212 2.26 -33.49 -20.23
N VAL A 213 1.70 -34.35 -19.37
CA VAL A 213 1.55 -34.12 -17.91
C VAL A 213 2.88 -33.71 -17.25
N THR A 214 4.00 -34.30 -17.66
CA THR A 214 5.34 -33.96 -17.14
C THR A 214 5.70 -32.50 -17.33
N LEU A 215 5.40 -31.90 -18.48
CA LEU A 215 5.69 -30.48 -18.76
C LEU A 215 4.77 -29.56 -17.96
N GLN A 216 3.51 -29.98 -17.74
CA GLN A 216 2.57 -29.24 -16.89
C GLN A 216 3.06 -29.21 -15.44
N ILE A 217 3.47 -30.35 -14.90
CA ILE A 217 4.04 -30.46 -13.55
C ILE A 217 5.30 -29.60 -13.42
N LEU A 218 6.22 -29.69 -14.40
CA LEU A 218 7.43 -28.87 -14.41
C LEU A 218 7.12 -27.37 -14.43
N PHE A 219 6.14 -26.95 -15.23
CA PHE A 219 5.70 -25.56 -15.29
C PHE A 219 5.19 -25.07 -13.92
N PHE A 220 4.30 -25.84 -13.27
CA PHE A 220 3.83 -25.48 -11.93
C PHE A 220 4.96 -25.43 -10.91
N PHE A 221 5.87 -26.41 -10.95
CA PHE A 221 7.04 -26.44 -10.06
C PHE A 221 7.91 -25.18 -10.21
N VAL A 222 8.23 -24.79 -11.45
CA VAL A 222 9.04 -23.58 -11.74
C VAL A 222 8.33 -22.32 -11.24
N ILE A 223 7.03 -22.18 -11.51
CA ILE A 223 6.26 -21.02 -11.04
C ILE A 223 6.23 -20.97 -9.50
N THR A 224 5.96 -22.08 -8.83
CA THR A 224 5.97 -22.16 -7.36
C THR A 224 7.35 -21.86 -6.78
N ALA A 225 8.43 -22.33 -7.42
CA ALA A 225 9.80 -22.03 -6.99
C ALA A 225 10.10 -20.53 -7.09
N ILE A 226 9.71 -19.87 -8.18
CA ILE A 226 9.86 -18.42 -8.36
C ILE A 226 9.08 -17.66 -7.28
N TYR A 227 7.81 -18.02 -7.04
CA TYR A 227 7.01 -17.39 -5.98
C TYR A 227 7.62 -17.59 -4.60
N SER A 228 8.11 -18.79 -4.28
CA SER A 228 8.69 -19.11 -2.98
C SER A 228 10.00 -18.35 -2.76
N ALA A 229 10.89 -18.32 -3.76
CA ALA A 229 12.13 -17.55 -3.71
C ALA A 229 11.85 -16.05 -3.53
N THR A 230 10.85 -15.54 -4.25
CA THR A 230 10.40 -14.15 -4.14
C THR A 230 9.87 -13.85 -2.74
N ALA A 231 9.01 -14.71 -2.19
CA ALA A 231 8.46 -14.54 -0.85
C ALA A 231 9.54 -14.57 0.24
N VAL A 232 10.52 -15.48 0.13
CA VAL A 232 11.66 -15.55 1.04
C VAL A 232 12.52 -14.29 0.94
N TRP A 233 12.79 -13.80 -0.27
CA TRP A 233 13.50 -12.54 -0.49
C TRP A 233 12.76 -11.36 0.13
N SER A 234 11.46 -11.21 -0.15
CA SER A 234 10.63 -10.14 0.42
C SER A 234 10.60 -10.20 1.94
N ALA A 235 10.53 -11.40 2.54
CA ALA A 235 10.58 -11.58 3.98
C ALA A 235 11.94 -11.17 4.56
N GLY A 236 13.04 -11.48 3.86
CA GLY A 236 14.39 -11.05 4.21
C GLY A 236 14.52 -9.52 4.23
N ILE A 237 14.11 -8.86 3.14
CA ILE A 237 14.13 -7.40 3.02
C ILE A 237 13.20 -6.75 4.05
N ALA A 238 11.98 -7.28 4.24
CA ALA A 238 11.07 -6.78 5.25
C ALA A 238 11.68 -6.89 6.65
N ARG A 239 12.42 -7.98 6.94
CA ARG A 239 13.10 -8.15 8.21
C ARG A 239 14.22 -7.11 8.36
N THR A 240 15.12 -6.98 7.39
CA THR A 240 16.23 -6.01 7.47
C THR A 240 15.73 -4.57 7.58
N SER A 241 14.69 -4.21 6.83
CA SER A 241 14.09 -2.86 6.87
C SER A 241 13.29 -2.58 8.14
N CYS A 242 12.69 -3.59 8.78
CA CYS A 242 11.93 -3.39 10.03
C CYS A 242 12.80 -3.53 11.29
N VAL A 243 14.00 -4.10 11.20
CA VAL A 243 14.90 -4.30 12.35
C VAL A 243 15.15 -3.01 13.14
N PRO A 244 15.44 -1.84 12.51
CA PRO A 244 15.59 -0.59 13.25
C PRO A 244 14.33 -0.19 14.02
N MET A 245 13.14 -0.38 13.42
CA MET A 245 11.86 -0.07 14.08
C MET A 245 11.59 -0.98 15.28
N PHE A 246 11.85 -2.29 15.17
CA PHE A 246 11.68 -3.22 16.29
C PHE A 246 12.65 -2.90 17.43
N ARG A 247 13.89 -2.53 17.12
CA ARG A 247 14.89 -2.14 18.11
C ARG A 247 14.52 -0.84 18.82
N ILE A 248 14.01 0.15 18.09
CA ILE A 248 13.46 1.38 18.69
C ILE A 248 12.29 1.07 19.60
N GLN A 249 11.38 0.18 19.19
CA GLN A 249 10.27 -0.23 20.04
C GLN A 249 10.74 -0.93 21.31
N GLU A 250 11.70 -1.87 21.21
CA GLU A 250 12.29 -2.54 22.38
C GLU A 250 12.97 -1.55 23.33
N ALA A 251 13.72 -0.58 22.79
CA ALA A 251 14.35 0.48 23.58
C ALA A 251 13.29 1.31 24.31
N VAL A 252 12.25 1.77 23.61
CA VAL A 252 11.14 2.53 24.21
C VAL A 252 10.46 1.73 25.32
N SER A 253 10.06 0.49 25.07
CA SER A 253 9.43 -0.36 26.10
C SER A 253 10.34 -0.61 27.30
N SER A 254 11.66 -0.69 27.10
CA SER A 254 12.60 -0.83 28.21
C SER A 254 12.66 0.43 29.07
N VAL A 255 12.67 1.62 28.45
CA VAL A 255 12.72 2.90 29.16
C VAL A 255 11.42 3.19 29.89
N THR A 256 10.27 3.00 29.24
CA THR A 256 8.94 3.22 29.87
C THR A 256 8.61 2.20 30.95
N SER A 257 9.33 1.08 31.03
CA SER A 257 9.20 0.11 32.12
C SER A 257 9.97 0.50 33.39
N VAL A 258 10.92 1.42 33.28
CA VAL A 258 11.83 1.83 34.36
C VAL A 258 11.57 3.28 34.80
N GLU A 259 11.24 4.15 33.86
CA GLU A 259 10.90 5.55 34.11
C GLU A 259 9.39 5.76 34.04
N ASP A 260 8.84 6.48 35.02
CA ASP A 260 7.44 6.91 35.04
C ASP A 260 7.40 8.45 35.01
N GLY A 261 6.71 9.03 34.02
CA GLY A 261 6.57 10.48 33.94
C GLY A 261 6.17 11.01 32.56
N PRO A 262 6.10 12.35 32.40
CA PRO A 262 5.89 12.98 31.10
C PRO A 262 7.18 13.25 30.33
N VAL A 263 8.36 13.08 30.94
CA VAL A 263 9.66 13.33 30.31
C VAL A 263 10.55 12.12 30.52
N TYR A 264 11.14 11.62 29.44
CA TYR A 264 11.98 10.42 29.41
C TYR A 264 13.39 10.79 28.93
N SER A 265 14.42 10.16 29.48
CA SER A 265 15.81 10.51 29.16
C SER A 265 16.21 10.12 27.73
N GLU A 266 16.60 11.10 26.92
CA GLU A 266 17.13 10.89 25.57
C GLU A 266 18.43 10.07 25.62
N GLU A 267 19.32 10.34 26.58
CA GLU A 267 20.56 9.57 26.78
C GLU A 267 20.30 8.08 27.05
N PHE A 268 19.31 7.75 27.88
CA PHE A 268 19.00 6.36 28.21
C PHE A 268 18.39 5.60 27.01
N LEU A 269 17.55 6.28 26.22
CA LEU A 269 17.00 5.76 24.97
C LEU A 269 18.09 5.51 23.93
N PHE A 270 18.99 6.48 23.71
CA PHE A 270 20.06 6.34 22.72
C PHE A 270 21.16 5.38 23.19
N ALA A 271 21.41 5.25 24.50
CA ALA A 271 22.27 4.20 25.04
C ALA A 271 21.71 2.81 24.76
N ALA A 272 20.39 2.58 24.94
CA ALA A 272 19.73 1.34 24.56
C ALA A 272 19.79 1.05 23.04
N LEU A 273 19.89 2.10 22.21
CA LEU A 273 20.04 2.02 20.75
C LEU A 273 21.50 1.90 20.27
N SER A 274 22.49 2.27 21.08
CA SER A 274 23.91 2.30 20.69
C SER A 274 24.49 0.92 20.33
N GLY A 275 23.95 -0.17 20.90
CA GLY A 275 24.32 -1.54 20.49
C GLY A 275 23.65 -2.00 19.18
N SER A 276 22.79 -1.17 18.59
CA SER A 276 21.81 -1.54 17.58
C SER A 276 21.97 -0.78 16.25
N PHE A 277 22.66 0.35 16.24
CA PHE A 277 23.15 1.00 15.03
C PHE A 277 24.65 0.75 14.96
N SER A 278 25.16 0.21 13.85
CA SER A 278 26.61 0.08 13.70
C SER A 278 27.27 1.45 13.86
N ASP A 279 28.41 1.51 14.55
CA ASP A 279 29.21 2.70 14.91
C ASP A 279 29.61 3.65 13.75
N ASN A 280 29.04 3.53 12.54
CA ASN A 280 29.42 4.26 11.33
C ASN A 280 28.24 4.92 10.57
N GLU A 281 27.01 4.96 11.11
CA GLU A 281 25.93 5.74 10.49
C GLU A 281 25.82 7.13 11.13
N ASP A 282 26.57 8.09 10.59
CA ASP A 282 26.36 9.52 10.84
C ASP A 282 24.99 9.91 10.28
N PHE A 283 23.94 9.81 11.12
CA PHE A 283 22.61 10.30 10.76
C PHE A 283 22.68 11.79 10.43
N SER A 284 22.08 12.17 9.30
CA SER A 284 21.86 13.59 9.03
C SER A 284 20.99 14.20 10.13
N GLN A 285 21.12 15.51 10.39
CA GLN A 285 20.27 16.17 11.41
C GLN A 285 18.77 16.01 11.13
N GLU A 286 18.38 15.90 9.85
CA GLU A 286 16.99 15.67 9.46
C GLU A 286 16.52 14.26 9.83
N GLU A 287 17.36 13.24 9.64
CA GLU A 287 17.06 11.86 10.04
C GLU A 287 17.01 11.72 11.56
N TYR A 288 17.92 12.37 12.27
CA TYR A 288 17.90 12.42 13.73
C TYR A 288 16.57 12.98 14.26
N GLN A 289 16.11 14.11 13.70
CA GLN A 289 14.81 14.71 14.07
C GLN A 289 13.63 13.79 13.77
N LYS A 290 13.65 13.05 12.65
CA LYS A 290 12.61 12.07 12.31
C LYS A 290 12.59 10.90 13.29
N ILE A 291 13.75 10.35 13.66
CA ILE A 291 13.88 9.27 14.63
C ILE A 291 13.40 9.75 16.01
N ARG A 292 13.83 10.94 16.43
CA ARG A 292 13.42 11.60 17.68
C ARG A 292 11.90 11.74 17.77
N THR A 293 11.27 12.25 16.71
CA THR A 293 9.80 12.39 16.62
C THR A 293 9.11 11.03 16.71
N TYR A 294 9.64 10.01 16.02
CA TYR A 294 9.09 8.66 16.05
C TYR A 294 9.17 8.00 17.44
N ILE A 295 10.27 8.21 18.17
CA ILE A 295 10.46 7.73 19.55
C ILE A 295 9.41 8.38 20.48
N ILE A 296 9.24 9.70 20.40
CA ILE A 296 8.23 10.42 21.19
C ILE A 296 6.83 9.85 20.93
N GLU A 297 6.45 9.66 19.66
CA GLU A 297 5.16 9.04 19.32
C GLU A 297 5.01 7.64 19.92
N LEU A 298 6.07 6.83 19.93
CA LEU A 298 6.01 5.48 20.50
C LEU A 298 5.82 5.51 22.01
N ILE A 299 6.53 6.39 22.73
CA ILE A 299 6.38 6.56 24.18
C ILE A 299 4.95 6.99 24.53
N GLN A 300 4.40 7.98 23.81
CA GLN A 300 3.03 8.45 24.03
C GLN A 300 2.00 7.34 23.84
N VAL A 301 2.25 6.42 22.91
CA VAL A 301 1.37 5.27 22.65
C VAL A 301 1.50 4.21 23.74
N GLU A 302 2.72 3.85 24.13
CA GLU A 302 2.99 2.82 25.13
C GLU A 302 2.45 3.23 26.51
N THR A 303 2.61 4.50 26.86
CA THR A 303 2.21 5.07 28.15
C THR A 303 0.76 5.58 28.16
N GLY A 304 0.15 5.77 26.99
CA GLY A 304 -1.15 6.42 26.84
C GLY A 304 -1.16 7.91 27.21
N ASN A 305 0.00 8.53 27.44
CA ASN A 305 0.13 9.92 27.85
C ASN A 305 0.52 10.83 26.66
N PRO A 306 -0.39 11.68 26.15
CA PRO A 306 -0.08 12.55 25.01
C PRO A 306 0.92 13.68 25.33
N ALA A 307 1.20 13.93 26.61
CA ALA A 307 2.21 14.89 27.04
C ALA A 307 3.61 14.28 27.18
N ALA A 308 3.77 12.98 26.91
CA ALA A 308 5.08 12.33 26.98
C ALA A 308 6.06 12.88 25.93
N THR A 309 7.28 13.19 26.35
CA THR A 309 8.38 13.72 25.52
C THR A 309 9.73 13.17 25.97
N ILE A 310 10.78 13.47 25.20
CA ILE A 310 12.18 13.15 25.54
C ILE A 310 12.99 14.44 25.70
N GLU A 311 13.91 14.45 26.67
CA GLU A 311 14.88 15.52 26.97
C GLU A 311 16.29 14.96 27.20
#